data_AF-A0A2E2C778-F1
#
_entry.id   AF-A0A2E2C778-F1
#
_cell.length_a   1.000
_cell.length_b   1.000
_cell.length_c   1.000
_cell.angle_alpha   90.00
_cell.angle_beta   90.00
_cell.angle_gamma   90.00
#
_symmetry.space_group_name_H-M   'P 1'
#
loop_
_entity.id
_entity.type
_entity.pdbx_description
1 polymer ?
#
loop_
_entity_poly.entity_id
_entity_poly.type
_entity_poly.pdbx_seq_one_letter_code
_entity_poly.pdbx_strand_id
1 'polypeptide(L)'
;MSMKPPTTRNRRVLMGSGLILLACLLAGGGVVDKNISDANQQRRVIQWLSKDRGQGLYRFQTGEAGSYEFRTVDDGRYRYEAAEEGEPQTEFRPPGPDWLRDFLGIDYLDDIIVVSAYPEADMTDISPLADLPHLKTLSIEHSFVSNLAPLANLKQLQYLSLIQCQITDVSPLAQLTNLKYLNLAYTPIKDVKSLHGLKQLQILFLNETRVSEADYQAIQKALPDCLIEWSPAPNTP
;
A
#
# COMPACT_ATOMS: atom_id res chain seq x y z
N MET A 1 -50.83 29.06 -4.85
CA MET A 1 -49.37 29.31 -4.82
C MET A 1 -48.93 29.13 -3.37
N SER A 2 -48.72 27.91 -2.87
CA SER A 2 -47.61 26.95 -3.09
C SER A 2 -46.20 27.51 -2.79
N MET A 3 -45.56 26.82 -1.84
CA MET A 3 -44.15 26.76 -1.42
C MET A 3 -43.56 27.85 -0.49
N LYS A 4 -43.41 27.44 0.78
CA LYS A 4 -42.23 27.64 1.65
C LYS A 4 -41.37 26.35 1.58
N PRO A 5 -40.08 26.27 2.02
CA PRO A 5 -39.05 27.27 2.40
C PRO A 5 -37.67 26.91 1.71
N PRO A 6 -36.42 27.24 2.16
CA PRO A 6 -35.90 27.15 3.53
C PRO A 6 -35.34 28.46 4.09
N THR A 7 -35.75 28.71 5.33
CA THR A 7 -35.05 29.50 6.34
C THR A 7 -33.66 28.95 6.61
N THR A 8 -32.70 29.86 6.69
CA THR A 8 -31.37 29.75 7.28
C THR A 8 -31.34 28.83 8.50
N ARG A 9 -30.80 27.61 8.34
CA ARG A 9 -30.55 26.70 9.47
C ARG A 9 -29.17 27.00 10.05
N ASN A 10 -29.20 27.78 11.12
CA ASN A 10 -28.31 27.75 12.28
C ASN A 10 -26.84 27.36 12.07
N ARG A 11 -26.02 28.41 11.92
CA ARG A 11 -24.68 28.51 12.52
C ARG A 11 -24.76 28.28 14.05
N ARG A 12 -24.92 27.05 14.52
CA ARG A 12 -24.77 26.70 15.95
C ARG A 12 -24.30 25.25 16.13
N VAL A 13 -23.12 24.91 15.61
CA VAL A 13 -22.30 23.79 16.13
C VAL A 13 -20.79 24.13 16.18
N LEU A 14 -20.35 25.30 15.68
CA LEU A 14 -18.92 25.64 15.63
C LEU A 14 -18.24 25.98 16.98
N MET A 15 -18.98 26.09 18.09
CA MET A 15 -18.36 26.46 19.38
C MET A 15 -17.92 25.25 20.23
N GLY A 16 -18.36 24.02 19.93
CA GLY A 16 -17.94 22.82 20.66
C GLY A 16 -16.70 22.13 20.07
N SER A 17 -16.60 22.10 18.74
CA SER A 17 -15.50 21.44 18.01
C SER A 17 -14.17 22.16 18.14
N GLY A 18 -14.16 23.49 18.21
CA GLY A 18 -12.93 24.28 18.42
C GLY A 18 -12.28 24.08 19.79
N LEU A 19 -13.08 23.88 20.84
CA LEU A 19 -12.58 23.63 22.20
C LEU A 19 -12.04 22.20 22.39
N ILE A 20 -12.60 21.22 21.67
CA ILE A 20 -12.11 19.83 21.66
C ILE A 20 -10.83 19.71 20.82
N LEU A 21 -10.74 20.39 19.67
CA LEU A 21 -9.51 20.49 18.88
C LEU A 21 -8.39 21.16 19.68
N LEU A 22 -8.70 22.24 20.38
CA LEU A 22 -7.74 22.91 21.26
C LEU A 22 -7.33 22.00 22.43
N ALA A 23 -8.25 21.20 23.00
CA ALA A 23 -7.92 20.24 24.04
C ALA A 23 -7.05 19.06 23.54
N CYS A 24 -7.28 18.56 22.32
CA CYS A 24 -6.42 17.54 21.69
C CYS A 24 -5.04 18.08 21.32
N LEU A 25 -4.96 19.33 20.85
CA LEU A 25 -3.71 20.03 20.54
C LEU A 25 -2.91 20.38 21.81
N LEU A 26 -3.57 20.73 22.91
CA LEU A 26 -2.93 21.15 24.16
C LEU A 26 -2.51 19.98 25.06
N ALA A 27 -3.12 18.80 24.92
CA ALA A 27 -2.77 17.60 25.72
C ALA A 27 -1.78 16.65 25.01
N GLY A 28 -1.52 16.83 23.71
CA GLY A 28 -0.84 15.82 22.90
C GLY A 28 -0.02 16.34 21.72
N GLY A 29 0.60 17.53 21.83
CA GLY A 29 1.33 18.18 20.73
C GLY A 29 2.23 17.26 19.90
N GLY A 30 3.02 16.38 20.54
CA GLY A 30 3.86 15.41 19.81
C GLY A 30 3.10 14.30 19.06
N VAL A 31 1.93 13.90 19.54
CA VAL A 31 1.06 12.91 18.87
C VAL A 31 0.33 13.55 17.69
N VAL A 32 -0.14 14.78 17.87
CA VAL A 32 -0.82 15.54 16.81
C VAL A 32 0.16 15.87 15.67
N ASP A 33 1.38 16.32 16.00
CA ASP A 33 2.41 16.64 15.01
C ASP A 33 2.85 15.40 14.21
N LYS A 34 2.98 14.25 14.88
CA LYS A 34 3.27 12.96 14.22
C LYS A 34 2.16 12.58 13.25
N ASN A 35 0.89 12.60 13.69
CA ASN A 35 -0.24 12.24 12.82
C ASN A 35 -0.37 13.20 11.62
N ILE A 36 -0.05 14.49 11.77
CA ILE A 36 0.00 15.44 10.64
C ILE A 36 1.12 15.06 9.66
N SER A 37 2.30 14.71 10.17
CA SER A 37 3.42 14.27 9.34
C SER A 37 3.07 12.99 8.57
N ASP A 38 2.52 12.00 9.25
CA ASP A 38 2.12 10.71 8.68
C ASP A 38 1.02 10.91 7.63
N ALA A 39 0.04 11.80 7.89
CA ALA A 39 -0.98 12.17 6.91
C ALA A 39 -0.39 12.80 5.64
N ASN A 40 0.58 13.72 5.80
CA ASN A 40 1.23 14.36 4.67
C ASN A 40 2.04 13.36 3.84
N GLN A 41 2.70 12.41 4.48
CA GLN A 41 3.39 11.31 3.81
C GLN A 41 2.43 10.46 2.98
N GLN A 42 1.30 10.05 3.57
CA GLN A 42 0.26 9.28 2.89
C GLN A 42 -0.33 10.04 1.69
N ARG A 43 -0.57 11.35 1.81
CA ARG A 43 -1.01 12.20 0.68
C ARG A 43 -0.04 12.18 -0.49
N ARG A 44 1.28 12.19 -0.24
CA ARG A 44 2.29 12.12 -1.32
C ARG A 44 2.17 10.83 -2.10
N VAL A 45 1.92 9.70 -1.43
CA VAL A 45 1.72 8.41 -2.08
C VAL A 45 0.45 8.43 -2.94
N ILE A 46 -0.64 9.02 -2.46
CA ILE A 46 -1.88 9.12 -3.25
C ILE A 46 -1.70 10.01 -4.47
N GLN A 47 -1.03 11.15 -4.32
CA GLN A 47 -0.69 12.02 -5.45
C GLN A 47 0.20 11.31 -6.47
N TRP A 48 1.20 10.58 -6.00
CA TRP A 48 2.08 9.76 -6.83
C TRP A 48 1.28 8.73 -7.65
N LEU A 49 0.42 7.93 -7.00
CA LEU A 49 -0.42 6.94 -7.67
C LEU A 49 -1.35 7.58 -8.71
N SER A 50 -1.97 8.72 -8.38
CA SER A 50 -2.85 9.44 -9.33
C SER A 50 -2.10 9.90 -10.60
N LYS A 51 -0.83 10.28 -10.46
CA LYS A 51 0.01 10.75 -11.59
C LYS A 51 0.39 9.62 -12.53
N ASP A 52 0.72 8.46 -11.97
CA ASP A 52 1.21 7.30 -12.73
C ASP A 52 0.07 6.36 -13.17
N ARG A 53 -1.18 6.84 -13.13
CA ARG A 53 -2.41 6.05 -13.39
C ARG A 53 -2.47 4.74 -12.58
N GLY A 54 -1.73 4.69 -11.48
CA GLY A 54 -1.78 3.62 -10.50
C GLY A 54 -2.99 3.79 -9.59
N GLN A 55 -3.31 2.76 -8.81
CA GLN A 55 -4.38 2.83 -7.83
C GLN A 55 -3.79 2.69 -6.42
N GLY A 56 -4.24 3.53 -5.50
CA GLY A 56 -3.99 3.36 -4.07
C GLY A 56 -5.16 2.65 -3.46
N LEU A 57 -4.93 1.47 -2.92
CA LEU A 57 -5.97 0.65 -2.31
C LEU A 57 -5.76 0.62 -0.80
N TYR A 58 -6.51 1.47 -0.09
CA TYR A 58 -6.54 1.40 1.37
C TYR A 58 -7.25 0.13 1.76
N ARG A 59 -6.50 -0.87 2.23
CA ARG A 59 -7.09 -2.07 2.82
C ARG A 59 -7.07 -1.95 4.33
N PHE A 60 -8.23 -1.74 4.92
CA PHE A 60 -8.40 -1.78 6.37
C PHE A 60 -8.56 -3.24 6.82
N GLN A 61 -7.79 -3.67 7.81
CA GLN A 61 -8.12 -4.90 8.54
C GLN A 61 -9.08 -4.54 9.66
N THR A 62 -10.37 -4.82 9.47
CA THR A 62 -11.32 -4.80 10.58
C THR A 62 -11.33 -6.19 11.22
N GLY A 63 -11.39 -6.24 12.56
CA GLY A 63 -11.32 -7.49 13.33
C GLY A 63 -12.43 -8.50 13.04
N GLU A 64 -13.44 -8.13 12.25
CA GLU A 64 -14.57 -8.99 11.89
C GLU A 64 -14.80 -8.92 10.38
N ALA A 65 -14.22 -9.88 9.66
CA ALA A 65 -14.69 -10.38 8.36
C ALA A 65 -14.58 -9.48 7.10
N GLY A 66 -13.43 -8.84 6.85
CA GLY A 66 -13.14 -8.41 5.47
C GLY A 66 -11.97 -7.44 5.27
N SER A 67 -11.39 -7.49 4.06
CA SER A 67 -10.52 -6.47 3.48
C SER A 67 -11.33 -5.61 2.52
N TYR A 68 -11.46 -4.31 2.81
CA TYR A 68 -12.15 -3.37 1.93
C TYR A 68 -11.17 -2.67 1.01
N GLU A 69 -11.58 -2.39 -0.22
CA GLU A 69 -10.76 -1.75 -1.24
C GLU A 69 -11.37 -0.41 -1.60
N PHE A 70 -10.62 0.66 -1.35
CA PHE A 70 -11.02 2.02 -1.71
C PHE A 70 -10.06 2.54 -2.77
N ARG A 71 -10.61 2.89 -3.93
CA ARG A 71 -9.86 3.59 -4.98
C ARG A 71 -9.81 5.07 -4.65
N THR A 72 -8.62 5.65 -4.69
CA THR A 72 -8.48 7.10 -4.83
C THR A 72 -8.87 7.49 -6.24
N VAL A 73 -9.95 8.24 -6.37
CA VAL A 73 -10.34 8.89 -7.61
C VAL A 73 -9.69 10.27 -7.60
N ASP A 74 -9.20 10.70 -8.77
CA ASP A 74 -8.61 12.02 -9.03
C ASP A 74 -9.27 13.10 -8.17
N ASP A 75 -8.47 13.79 -7.34
CA ASP A 75 -8.85 14.79 -6.32
C ASP A 75 -8.86 14.34 -4.85
N GLY A 76 -8.48 13.10 -4.55
CA GLY A 76 -8.38 12.60 -3.16
C GLY A 76 -9.72 12.13 -2.59
N ARG A 77 -10.75 11.94 -3.44
CA ARG A 77 -12.00 11.26 -3.06
C ARG A 77 -11.84 9.74 -3.17
N TYR A 78 -12.42 9.03 -2.21
CA TYR A 78 -12.38 7.57 -2.15
C TYR A 78 -13.65 6.97 -2.76
N ARG A 79 -13.56 5.92 -3.57
CA ARG A 79 -14.70 5.12 -4.04
C ARG A 79 -14.54 3.65 -3.66
N TYR A 80 -15.64 3.05 -3.24
CA TYR A 80 -15.73 1.62 -2.93
C TYR A 80 -15.81 0.79 -4.21
N GLU A 81 -15.09 -0.33 -4.25
CA GLU A 81 -14.93 -1.14 -5.46
C GLU A 81 -16.02 -2.21 -5.66
N ALA A 82 -16.73 -2.64 -4.60
CA ALA A 82 -17.65 -3.78 -4.68
C ALA A 82 -19.14 -3.43 -4.91
N ALA A 83 -19.44 -2.23 -5.39
CA ALA A 83 -20.80 -1.92 -5.81
C ALA A 83 -20.98 -2.28 -7.29
N GLU A 84 -21.59 -3.45 -7.56
CA GLU A 84 -22.18 -3.74 -8.87
C GLU A 84 -23.19 -2.64 -9.23
N GLU A 85 -23.39 -2.39 -10.54
CA GLU A 85 -24.38 -1.42 -11.02
C GLU A 85 -25.78 -1.75 -10.47
N GLY A 86 -26.24 -1.01 -9.45
CA GLY A 86 -27.59 -1.12 -8.89
C GLY A 86 -27.68 -1.51 -7.42
N GLU A 87 -26.58 -1.92 -6.78
CA GLU A 87 -26.57 -2.19 -5.33
C GLU A 87 -26.56 -0.88 -4.52
N PRO A 88 -27.32 -0.78 -3.41
CA PRO A 88 -27.25 0.37 -2.52
C PRO A 88 -25.82 0.49 -1.98
N GLN A 89 -25.18 1.61 -2.31
CA GLN A 89 -23.87 2.00 -1.78
C GLN A 89 -23.99 2.08 -0.26
N THR A 90 -23.70 1.00 0.46
CA THR A 90 -23.44 1.09 1.89
C THR A 90 -22.11 1.81 2.00
N GLU A 91 -22.18 3.11 2.24
CA GLU A 91 -21.02 3.97 2.48
C GLU A 91 -20.26 3.40 3.69
N PHE A 92 -19.34 2.48 3.44
CA PHE A 92 -18.53 1.90 4.50
C PHE A 92 -17.54 2.96 4.95
N ARG A 93 -17.77 3.48 6.15
CA ARG A 93 -17.00 4.58 6.73
C ARG A 93 -15.92 4.02 7.65
N PRO A 94 -14.68 4.55 7.62
CA PRO A 94 -13.69 4.24 8.65
C PRO A 94 -14.27 4.47 10.06
N PRO A 95 -13.77 3.84 11.13
CA PRO A 95 -14.28 3.99 12.49
C PRO A 95 -14.00 5.39 13.08
N GLY A 96 -14.96 5.98 13.81
CA GLY A 96 -14.91 7.35 14.38
C GLY A 96 -16.00 8.34 13.84
N PRO A 97 -16.05 9.59 14.32
CA PRO A 97 -17.11 10.54 13.94
C PRO A 97 -16.84 11.28 12.60
N ASP A 98 -17.89 11.46 11.79
CA ASP A 98 -17.81 12.09 10.44
C ASP A 98 -17.13 13.47 10.44
N TRP A 99 -17.49 14.33 11.40
CA TRP A 99 -16.95 15.69 11.47
C TRP A 99 -15.43 15.74 11.61
N LEU A 100 -14.82 14.69 12.20
CA LEU A 100 -13.37 14.63 12.37
C LEU A 100 -12.68 14.24 11.06
N ARG A 101 -13.29 13.34 10.28
CA ARG A 101 -12.81 12.97 8.94
C ARG A 101 -12.96 14.11 7.95
N ASP A 102 -14.13 14.75 7.94
CA ASP A 102 -14.41 15.88 7.06
C ASP A 102 -13.43 17.03 7.32
N PHE A 103 -12.96 17.16 8.57
CA PHE A 103 -12.04 18.21 8.97
C PHE A 103 -10.56 17.86 8.74
N LEU A 104 -10.13 16.62 8.99
CA LEU A 104 -8.70 16.24 8.99
C LEU A 104 -8.26 15.35 7.81
N GLY A 105 -9.20 14.70 7.11
CA GLY A 105 -8.92 13.66 6.12
C GLY A 105 -8.76 12.27 6.75
N ILE A 106 -8.98 11.21 5.98
CA ILE A 106 -8.86 9.83 6.47
C ILE A 106 -7.40 9.38 6.64
N ASP A 107 -6.52 9.96 5.82
CA ASP A 107 -5.07 9.91 5.85
C ASP A 107 -4.47 10.41 7.18
N TYR A 108 -5.24 11.17 7.96
CA TYR A 108 -4.85 11.59 9.32
C TYR A 108 -5.14 10.54 10.40
N LEU A 109 -6.15 9.70 10.19
CA LEU A 109 -6.67 8.79 11.21
C LEU A 109 -6.20 7.35 11.04
N ASP A 110 -5.83 6.96 9.83
CA ASP A 110 -5.45 5.60 9.47
C ASP A 110 -4.16 5.57 8.64
N ASP A 111 -3.49 4.41 8.64
CA ASP A 111 -2.29 4.15 7.84
C ASP A 111 -2.63 3.41 6.53
N ILE A 112 -2.01 3.81 5.42
CA ILE A 112 -1.93 2.97 4.21
C ILE A 112 -1.14 1.70 4.53
N ILE A 113 -1.85 0.58 4.67
CA ILE A 113 -1.23 -0.74 4.88
C ILE A 113 -1.17 -1.59 3.61
N VAL A 114 -1.81 -1.15 2.52
CA VAL A 114 -1.81 -1.81 1.22
C VAL A 114 -1.64 -0.80 0.09
N VAL A 115 -0.82 -1.13 -0.89
CA VAL A 115 -0.68 -0.40 -2.15
C VAL A 115 -0.73 -1.43 -3.27
N SER A 116 -1.51 -1.17 -4.32
CA SER A 116 -1.61 -2.05 -5.47
C SER A 116 -1.73 -1.25 -6.76
N ALA A 117 -0.66 -1.22 -7.55
CA ALA A 117 -0.60 -0.49 -8.80
C ALA A 117 -0.43 -1.44 -9.99
N TYR A 118 -1.28 -1.26 -11.00
CA TYR A 118 -1.19 -1.88 -12.32
C TYR A 118 -1.03 -0.78 -13.36
N PRO A 119 0.07 0.01 -13.31
CA PRO A 119 0.24 1.15 -14.18
C PRO A 119 0.37 0.70 -15.64
N GLU A 120 0.03 1.60 -16.56
CA GLU A 120 0.59 1.52 -17.91
C GLU A 120 2.13 1.55 -17.77
N ALA A 121 2.86 0.86 -18.65
CA ALA A 121 4.25 0.42 -18.43
C ALA A 121 5.25 1.46 -17.85
N ASP A 122 4.97 2.75 -17.96
CA ASP A 122 5.84 3.90 -17.68
C ASP A 122 6.23 4.14 -16.20
N MET A 123 5.60 3.47 -15.22
CA MET A 123 5.96 3.68 -13.81
C MET A 123 7.39 3.19 -13.50
N THR A 124 8.23 4.07 -12.99
CA THR A 124 9.66 3.79 -12.74
C THR A 124 10.11 4.11 -11.32
N ASP A 125 9.52 5.14 -10.70
CA ASP A 125 9.90 5.62 -9.38
C ASP A 125 8.88 5.17 -8.33
N ILE A 126 9.39 4.54 -7.26
CA ILE A 126 8.62 4.12 -6.08
C ILE A 126 9.14 4.78 -4.80
N SER A 127 9.95 5.85 -4.93
CA SER A 127 10.50 6.60 -3.81
C SER A 127 9.46 7.06 -2.77
N PRO A 128 8.22 7.43 -3.13
CA PRO A 128 7.22 7.83 -2.13
C PRO A 128 6.83 6.70 -1.17
N LEU A 129 7.02 5.43 -1.54
CA LEU A 129 6.69 4.29 -0.66
C LEU A 129 7.60 4.19 0.57
N ALA A 130 8.78 4.80 0.54
CA ALA A 130 9.70 4.84 1.67
C ALA A 130 9.07 5.51 2.91
N ASP A 131 8.03 6.33 2.71
CA ASP A 131 7.31 7.05 3.75
C ASP A 131 6.15 6.26 4.37
N LEU A 132 5.96 4.97 4.04
CA LEU A 132 4.89 4.13 4.57
C LEU A 132 5.41 3.04 5.52
N PRO A 133 5.89 3.37 6.73
CA PRO A 133 6.54 2.40 7.63
C PRO A 133 5.62 1.25 8.08
N HIS A 134 4.30 1.45 7.97
CA HIS A 134 3.26 0.49 8.33
C HIS A 134 2.74 -0.33 7.14
N LEU A 135 3.30 -0.16 5.94
CA LEU A 135 2.90 -0.90 4.74
C LEU A 135 3.09 -2.41 4.94
N LYS A 136 2.04 -3.19 4.72
CA LYS A 136 2.02 -4.66 4.87
C LYS A 136 1.93 -5.39 3.54
N THR A 137 1.21 -4.82 2.56
CA THR A 137 1.07 -5.40 1.22
C THR A 137 1.45 -4.39 0.18
N LEU A 138 2.29 -4.80 -0.77
CA LEU A 138 2.62 -4.03 -1.95
C LEU A 138 2.47 -4.92 -3.18
N SER A 139 1.64 -4.48 -4.13
CA SER A 139 1.57 -5.05 -5.47
C SER A 139 1.93 -3.98 -6.49
N ILE A 140 2.95 -4.21 -7.30
CA ILE A 140 3.30 -3.39 -8.44
C ILE A 140 3.55 -4.33 -9.59
N GLU A 141 2.73 -4.29 -10.62
CA GLU A 141 2.83 -5.23 -11.74
C GLU A 141 2.90 -4.48 -13.06
N HIS A 142 3.56 -5.05 -14.06
CA HIS A 142 3.66 -4.48 -15.42
C HIS A 142 4.24 -3.06 -15.45
N SER A 143 5.39 -2.83 -14.79
CA SER A 143 6.03 -1.51 -14.71
C SER A 143 7.52 -1.52 -15.06
N PHE A 144 8.12 -0.36 -15.30
CA PHE A 144 9.57 -0.20 -15.49
C PHE A 144 10.34 0.01 -14.18
N VAL A 145 9.73 -0.29 -13.02
CA VAL A 145 10.42 -0.24 -11.72
C VAL A 145 11.63 -1.20 -11.74
N SER A 146 12.79 -0.66 -11.38
CA SER A 146 14.06 -1.39 -11.31
C SER A 146 14.81 -1.21 -9.99
N ASN A 147 14.52 -0.12 -9.26
CA ASN A 147 15.17 0.23 -8.01
C ASN A 147 14.26 -0.08 -6.80
N LEU A 148 14.67 -1.03 -5.97
CA LEU A 148 13.94 -1.42 -4.75
C LEU A 148 14.46 -0.77 -3.47
N ALA A 149 15.43 0.15 -3.54
CA ALA A 149 15.97 0.83 -2.37
C ALA A 149 14.90 1.48 -1.47
N PRO A 150 13.83 2.10 -1.99
CA PRO A 150 12.76 2.67 -1.16
C PRO A 150 12.07 1.64 -0.24
N LEU A 151 12.10 0.35 -0.58
CA LEU A 151 11.45 -0.71 0.19
C LEU A 151 12.28 -1.20 1.39
N ALA A 152 13.59 -0.88 1.44
CA ALA A 152 14.53 -1.52 2.37
C ALA A 152 14.18 -1.40 3.86
N ASN A 153 13.44 -0.35 4.23
CA ASN A 153 13.05 -0.06 5.60
C ASN A 153 11.59 -0.37 5.93
N LEU A 154 10.82 -0.91 4.99
CA LEU A 154 9.40 -1.24 5.20
C LEU A 154 9.24 -2.57 5.93
N LYS A 155 9.72 -2.63 7.18
CA LYS A 155 9.85 -3.86 7.98
C LYS A 155 8.53 -4.58 8.27
N GLN A 156 7.40 -3.89 8.08
CA GLN A 156 6.06 -4.47 8.26
C GLN A 156 5.54 -5.19 7.00
N LEU A 157 6.25 -5.13 5.87
CA LEU A 157 5.86 -5.84 4.65
C LEU A 157 5.79 -7.34 4.88
N GLN A 158 4.67 -7.93 4.47
CA GLN A 158 4.36 -9.35 4.54
C GLN A 158 4.09 -9.94 3.16
N TYR A 159 3.48 -9.14 2.27
CA TYR A 159 3.17 -9.52 0.89
C TYR A 159 3.80 -8.52 -0.08
N LEU A 160 4.60 -9.02 -1.02
CA LEU A 160 5.21 -8.23 -2.08
C LEU A 160 5.05 -8.93 -3.43
N SER A 161 4.35 -8.28 -4.37
CA SER A 161 4.23 -8.70 -5.77
C SER A 161 4.90 -7.65 -6.66
N LEU A 162 5.87 -8.07 -7.47
CA LEU A 162 6.65 -7.24 -8.39
C LEU A 162 6.73 -7.90 -9.77
N ILE A 163 5.58 -8.34 -10.30
CA ILE A 163 5.49 -9.13 -11.53
C ILE A 163 5.77 -8.25 -12.74
N GLN A 164 6.56 -8.77 -13.69
CA GLN A 164 6.84 -8.09 -14.95
C GLN A 164 7.43 -6.68 -14.73
N CYS A 165 8.32 -6.56 -13.75
CA CYS A 165 9.14 -5.37 -13.49
C CYS A 165 10.56 -5.51 -14.06
N GLN A 166 11.32 -4.41 -14.14
CA GLN A 166 12.71 -4.39 -14.64
C GLN A 166 13.75 -4.56 -13.53
N ILE A 167 13.43 -5.37 -12.52
CA ILE A 167 14.27 -5.57 -11.33
C ILE A 167 15.41 -6.51 -11.67
N THR A 168 16.63 -6.13 -11.29
CA THR A 168 17.83 -6.97 -11.42
C THR A 168 18.52 -7.24 -10.09
N ASP A 169 18.31 -6.36 -9.09
CA ASP A 169 18.87 -6.46 -7.76
C ASP A 169 17.76 -6.50 -6.70
N VAL A 170 17.75 -7.58 -5.92
CA VAL A 170 16.82 -7.78 -4.79
C VAL A 170 17.52 -7.66 -3.43
N SER A 171 18.78 -7.21 -3.38
CA SER A 171 19.49 -6.92 -2.14
C SER A 171 18.76 -5.99 -1.17
N PRO A 172 17.97 -4.97 -1.62
CA PRO A 172 17.20 -4.15 -0.69
C PRO A 172 16.16 -4.92 0.14
N LEU A 173 15.70 -6.09 -0.34
CA LEU A 173 14.70 -6.91 0.34
C LEU A 173 15.29 -7.77 1.47
N ALA A 174 16.61 -7.87 1.58
CA ALA A 174 17.31 -8.81 2.48
C ALA A 174 16.91 -8.67 3.97
N GLN A 175 16.46 -7.49 4.37
CA GLN A 175 16.13 -7.14 5.74
C GLN A 175 14.61 -7.09 6.00
N LEU A 176 13.78 -7.53 5.06
CA LEU A 176 12.32 -7.60 5.20
C LEU A 176 11.90 -8.95 5.75
N THR A 177 12.38 -9.27 6.95
CA THR A 177 12.29 -10.62 7.56
C THR A 177 10.87 -11.06 7.93
N ASN A 178 9.88 -10.16 7.83
CA ASN A 178 8.46 -10.46 8.01
C ASN A 178 7.74 -10.83 6.69
N LEU A 179 8.44 -10.82 5.54
CA LEU A 179 7.87 -11.26 4.27
C LEU A 179 7.48 -12.74 4.35
N LYS A 180 6.23 -13.01 3.96
CA LYS A 180 5.63 -14.34 3.85
C LYS A 180 5.37 -14.73 2.40
N TYR A 181 5.13 -13.74 1.55
CA TYR A 181 4.88 -13.93 0.13
C TYR A 181 5.73 -12.96 -0.69
N LEU A 182 6.45 -13.48 -1.68
CA LEU A 182 7.24 -12.71 -2.61
C LEU A 182 7.03 -13.24 -4.03
N ASN A 183 6.50 -12.40 -4.93
CA ASN A 183 6.40 -12.73 -6.35
C ASN A 183 7.30 -11.82 -7.17
N LEU A 184 8.28 -12.42 -7.84
CA LEU A 184 9.26 -11.77 -8.71
C LEU A 184 9.20 -12.33 -10.13
N ALA A 185 8.09 -12.97 -10.51
CA ALA A 185 7.95 -13.61 -11.80
C ALA A 185 8.12 -12.59 -12.95
N TYR A 186 8.66 -13.05 -14.08
CA TYR A 186 8.89 -12.25 -15.28
C TYR A 186 9.82 -11.03 -15.06
N THR A 187 10.76 -11.13 -14.13
CA THR A 187 11.78 -10.10 -13.89
C THR A 187 13.17 -10.59 -14.33
N PRO A 188 14.08 -9.71 -14.78
CA PRO A 188 15.40 -10.10 -15.26
C PRO A 188 16.43 -10.41 -14.14
N ILE A 189 15.97 -10.78 -12.94
CA ILE A 189 16.80 -11.11 -11.77
C ILE A 189 17.63 -12.36 -12.04
N LYS A 190 18.88 -12.33 -11.57
CA LYS A 190 19.84 -13.45 -11.66
C LYS A 190 20.29 -13.96 -10.30
N ASP A 191 20.59 -13.05 -9.38
CA ASP A 191 21.09 -13.36 -8.04
C ASP A 191 19.97 -13.20 -7.00
N VAL A 192 19.71 -14.26 -6.25
CA VAL A 192 18.71 -14.32 -5.16
C VAL A 192 19.32 -14.60 -3.80
N LYS A 193 20.66 -14.56 -3.67
CA LYS A 193 21.38 -14.89 -2.44
C LYS A 193 20.96 -14.01 -1.25
N SER A 194 20.63 -12.76 -1.51
CA SER A 194 20.12 -11.83 -0.49
C SER A 194 18.81 -12.28 0.15
N LEU A 195 18.03 -13.12 -0.53
CA LEU A 195 16.75 -13.64 -0.03
C LEU A 195 16.92 -14.82 0.93
N HIS A 196 18.11 -15.43 1.04
CA HIS A 196 18.36 -16.59 1.89
C HIS A 196 18.05 -16.36 3.38
N GLY A 197 18.04 -15.10 3.83
CA GLY A 197 17.73 -14.70 5.20
C GLY A 197 16.23 -14.59 5.52
N LEU A 198 15.34 -14.66 4.52
CA LEU A 198 13.90 -14.46 4.69
C LEU A 198 13.21 -15.72 5.23
N LYS A 199 13.55 -16.12 6.46
CA LYS A 199 13.12 -17.39 7.07
C LYS A 199 11.61 -17.52 7.31
N GLN A 200 10.86 -16.43 7.23
CA GLN A 200 9.40 -16.46 7.33
C GLN A 200 8.70 -16.58 5.97
N LEU A 201 9.46 -16.60 4.87
CA LEU A 201 8.91 -16.69 3.53
C LEU A 201 8.26 -18.06 3.33
N GLN A 202 6.98 -18.05 2.95
CA GLN A 202 6.16 -19.23 2.74
C GLN A 202 6.00 -19.53 1.25
N ILE A 203 5.92 -18.50 0.43
CA ILE A 203 5.73 -18.61 -1.02
C ILE A 203 6.68 -17.66 -1.74
N LEU A 204 7.42 -18.20 -2.71
CA LEU A 204 8.33 -17.46 -3.58
C LEU A 204 8.09 -17.87 -5.04
N PHE A 205 7.76 -16.90 -5.90
CA PHE A 205 7.68 -17.12 -7.33
C PHE A 205 8.89 -16.49 -8.04
N LEU A 206 9.63 -17.32 -8.77
CA LEU A 206 10.77 -16.99 -9.62
C LEU A 206 10.56 -17.47 -11.06
N ASN A 207 9.31 -17.71 -11.46
CA ASN A 207 8.95 -18.12 -12.81
C ASN A 207 9.40 -17.06 -13.83
N GLU A 208 9.95 -17.53 -14.95
CA GLU A 208 10.44 -16.68 -16.06
C GLU A 208 11.46 -15.62 -15.58
N THR A 209 12.31 -15.99 -14.62
CA THR A 209 13.46 -15.18 -14.19
C THR A 209 14.76 -15.70 -14.80
N ARG A 210 15.87 -14.97 -14.64
CA ARG A 210 17.20 -15.41 -15.12
C ARG A 210 18.03 -16.06 -14.01
N VAL A 211 17.37 -16.54 -12.95
CA VAL A 211 18.00 -17.29 -11.85
C VAL A 211 18.41 -18.66 -12.39
N SER A 212 19.68 -19.03 -12.20
CA SER A 212 20.21 -20.32 -12.66
C SER A 212 19.63 -21.48 -11.83
N GLU A 213 19.64 -22.69 -12.39
CA GLU A 213 19.27 -23.90 -11.63
C GLU A 213 20.11 -24.03 -10.34
N ALA A 214 21.40 -23.70 -10.41
CA ALA A 214 22.29 -23.78 -9.24
C ALA A 214 21.85 -22.82 -8.11
N ASP A 215 21.47 -21.59 -8.46
CA ASP A 215 20.99 -20.59 -7.50
C ASP A 215 19.60 -20.96 -6.96
N TYR A 216 18.71 -21.49 -7.81
CA TYR A 216 17.42 -22.05 -7.40
C TYR A 216 17.59 -23.16 -6.35
N GLN A 217 18.49 -24.12 -6.60
CA GLN A 217 18.79 -25.19 -5.66
C GLN A 217 19.41 -24.65 -4.36
N ALA A 218 20.20 -23.58 -4.43
CA ALA A 218 20.78 -22.95 -3.24
C ALA A 218 19.70 -22.26 -2.38
N ILE A 219 18.78 -21.51 -2.98
CA ILE A 219 17.70 -20.85 -2.24
C ILE A 219 16.68 -21.86 -1.69
N GLN A 220 16.39 -22.94 -2.42
CA GLN A 220 15.54 -24.03 -1.94
C GLN A 220 16.12 -24.68 -0.68
N LYS A 221 17.44 -24.91 -0.64
CA LYS A 221 18.12 -25.40 0.58
C LYS A 221 18.12 -24.37 1.70
N ALA A 222 18.23 -23.08 1.37
CA ALA A 222 18.24 -22.00 2.36
C ALA A 222 16.86 -21.78 3.00
N LEU A 223 15.78 -22.06 2.27
CA LEU A 223 14.38 -21.87 2.66
C LEU A 223 13.58 -23.18 2.48
N PRO A 224 13.88 -24.24 3.26
CA PRO A 224 13.30 -25.57 3.05
C PRO A 224 11.77 -25.64 3.26
N ASP A 225 11.21 -24.73 4.04
CA ASP A 225 9.76 -24.65 4.33
C ASP A 225 9.02 -23.70 3.38
N CYS A 226 9.72 -23.05 2.45
CA CYS A 226 9.13 -22.15 1.46
C CYS A 226 8.73 -22.94 0.22
N LEU A 227 7.48 -22.77 -0.23
CA LEU A 227 7.07 -23.20 -1.56
C LEU A 227 7.74 -22.27 -2.58
N ILE A 228 8.65 -22.81 -3.39
CA ILE A 228 9.34 -22.06 -4.44
C ILE A 228 8.88 -22.58 -5.79
N GLU A 229 8.24 -21.72 -6.57
CA GLU A 229 7.97 -21.96 -7.98
C GLU A 229 9.03 -21.28 -8.83
N TRP A 230 9.64 -22.04 -9.73
CA TRP A 230 10.71 -21.56 -10.57
C TRP A 230 10.61 -22.17 -11.97
N SER A 231 10.78 -21.31 -12.96
CA SER A 231 11.07 -21.66 -14.35
C SER A 231 12.07 -20.64 -14.88
N PRO A 232 13.13 -21.06 -15.58
CA PRO A 232 14.07 -20.13 -16.18
C PRO A 232 13.46 -19.46 -17.41
N ALA A 233 13.74 -18.17 -17.59
CA ALA A 233 13.41 -17.46 -18.82
C ALA A 233 14.15 -18.06 -20.02
N PRO A 234 13.65 -17.89 -21.27
CA PRO A 234 14.36 -18.29 -22.46
C PRO A 234 15.78 -17.68 -22.50
N ASN A 235 16.79 -18.53 -22.74
CA ASN A 235 18.22 -18.17 -22.75
C ASN A 235 18.83 -17.83 -21.38
N THR A 236 18.29 -18.35 -20.29
CA THR A 236 18.97 -18.35 -18.98
C THR A 236 20.25 -19.21 -19.08
N PRO A 237 21.42 -18.70 -18.63
CA PRO A 237 22.68 -19.42 -18.71
C PRO A 237 22.77 -20.63 -17.77
#